data_AF-A0A3M1AI29-F1
#
_entry.id   AF-A0A3M1AI29-F1
#
_cell.length_a   1.000
_cell.length_b   1.000
_cell.length_c   1.000
_cell.angle_alpha   90.00
_cell.angle_beta   90.00
_cell.angle_gamma   90.00
#
_symmetry.space_group_name_H-M   'P 1'
#
loop_
_entity.id
_entity.type
_entity.pdbx_description
1 polymer ?
#
loop_
_entity_poly.entity_id
_entity_poly.type
_entity_poly.pdbx_seq_one_letter_code
_entity_poly.pdbx_strand_id
1 'polypeptide(L)'
;LKAAEEANRRSPETRRQYRIERLKDYFYNAGVHRIPFPQLIIWGTNPFAGVPLSDEDLRFCSTILEGRILYGEKGGQNLFLVKKDFVSIRHRDTLKAKYNVTNIHITNIYWYDHRLVALYNARGDIETIAVIKHWDLAAHKIQVLGHLTDIYRVRTMEIGKENVRDLLKL
;
A
#
# COMPACT_ATOMS: atom_id res chain seq x y z
N LEU A 1 19.39 35.69 2.72
CA LEU A 1 17.96 35.73 2.35
C LEU A 1 17.16 36.00 3.62
N LYS A 2 16.65 37.22 3.82
CA LYS A 2 15.72 37.54 4.92
C LYS A 2 14.37 36.90 4.59
N ALA A 3 13.85 36.06 5.46
CA ALA A 3 12.47 35.62 5.37
C ALA A 3 11.58 36.87 5.45
N ALA A 4 10.66 37.04 4.49
CA ALA A 4 9.74 38.17 4.47
C ALA A 4 8.94 38.21 5.79
N GLU A 5 8.75 39.41 6.34
CA GLU A 5 8.04 39.67 7.62
C GLU A 5 6.58 39.20 7.62
N GLU A 6 6.03 38.79 6.47
CA GLU A 6 4.67 38.28 6.30
C GLU A 6 4.58 36.74 6.21
N ALA A 7 5.57 36.01 6.74
CA ALA A 7 5.46 34.56 6.90
C ALA A 7 4.46 34.22 8.03
N ASN A 8 3.18 34.51 7.78
CA ASN A 8 2.08 34.29 8.70
C ASN A 8 2.00 32.79 9.00
N ARG A 9 2.19 32.41 10.27
CA ARG A 9 2.20 31.00 10.69
C ARG A 9 0.81 30.41 10.45
N ARG A 10 0.62 29.74 9.31
CA ARG A 10 -0.63 29.03 8.99
C ARG A 10 -0.95 28.03 10.10
N SER A 11 -2.18 28.05 10.59
CA SER A 11 -2.63 27.08 11.60
C SER A 11 -2.62 25.66 11.02
N PRO A 12 -2.58 24.62 11.87
CA PRO A 12 -2.72 23.23 11.42
C PRO A 12 -3.97 23.00 10.54
N GLU A 13 -5.10 23.65 10.88
CA GLU A 13 -6.36 23.56 10.13
C GLU A 13 -6.22 24.19 8.73
N THR A 14 -5.65 25.40 8.63
CA THR A 14 -5.41 26.05 7.34
C THR A 14 -4.51 25.20 6.45
N ARG A 15 -3.47 24.58 7.02
CA ARG A 15 -2.58 23.68 6.26
C ARG A 15 -3.29 22.40 5.81
N ARG A 16 -4.19 21.86 6.63
CA ARG A 16 -5.01 20.69 6.27
C ARG A 16 -5.96 21.04 5.13
N GLN A 17 -6.68 22.15 5.23
CA GLN A 17 -7.62 22.60 4.20
C GLN A 17 -6.93 22.86 2.86
N TYR A 18 -5.79 23.58 2.89
CA TYR A 18 -4.99 23.80 1.70
C TYR A 18 -4.53 22.47 1.05
N ARG A 19 -4.12 21.48 1.84
CA ARG A 19 -3.76 20.14 1.31
C ARG A 19 -4.96 19.45 0.66
N ILE A 20 -6.14 19.54 1.27
CA ILE A 20 -7.38 18.97 0.74
C ILE A 20 -7.70 19.57 -0.63
N GLU A 21 -7.71 20.90 -0.73
CA GLU A 21 -8.04 21.61 -1.98
C GLU A 21 -7.04 21.25 -3.07
N ARG A 22 -5.73 21.28 -2.76
CA ARG A 22 -4.69 20.92 -3.73
C ARG A 22 -4.81 19.48 -4.23
N LEU A 23 -5.16 18.53 -3.36
CA LEU A 23 -5.36 17.14 -3.75
C LEU A 23 -6.64 16.97 -4.59
N LYS A 24 -7.73 17.67 -4.24
CA LYS A 24 -8.97 17.64 -5.04
C LYS A 24 -8.74 18.19 -6.44
N ASP A 25 -8.06 19.34 -6.54
CA ASP A 25 -7.71 19.94 -7.83
C ASP A 25 -6.80 19.02 -8.63
N TYR A 26 -5.80 18.42 -7.97
CA TYR A 26 -4.89 17.48 -8.63
C TYR A 26 -5.63 16.26 -9.19
N PHE A 27 -6.54 15.65 -8.43
CA PHE A 27 -7.28 14.47 -8.86
C PHE A 27 -8.55 14.77 -9.67
N TYR A 28 -8.81 16.05 -9.98
CA TYR A 28 -9.91 16.42 -10.85
C TYR A 28 -9.72 15.76 -12.22
N ASN A 29 -10.76 15.06 -12.70
CA ASN A 29 -10.75 14.26 -13.93
C ASN A 29 -9.69 13.13 -14.01
N ALA A 30 -9.11 12.71 -12.88
CA ALA A 30 -8.18 11.58 -12.84
C ALA A 30 -8.89 10.26 -13.20
N GLY A 31 -8.15 9.36 -13.85
CA GLY A 31 -8.65 8.04 -14.27
C GLY A 31 -8.41 6.95 -13.22
N VAL A 32 -9.20 5.87 -13.29
CA VAL A 32 -8.95 4.65 -12.52
C VAL A 32 -8.17 3.67 -13.38
N HIS A 33 -6.99 3.30 -12.90
CA HIS A 33 -6.06 2.40 -13.58
C HIS A 33 -5.90 1.10 -12.79
N ARG A 34 -5.78 -0.03 -13.51
CA ARG A 34 -5.50 -1.34 -12.92
C ARG A 34 -4.08 -1.76 -13.26
N ILE A 35 -3.20 -1.79 -12.27
CA ILE A 35 -1.78 -2.11 -12.45
C ILE A 35 -1.54 -3.51 -11.90
N PRO A 36 -1.01 -4.45 -12.69
CA PRO A 36 -0.51 -5.73 -12.16
C PRO A 36 0.63 -5.44 -11.17
N PHE A 37 0.53 -5.91 -9.94
CA PHE A 37 1.56 -5.64 -8.94
C PHE A 37 2.78 -6.59 -8.93
N PRO A 38 2.72 -7.83 -9.45
CA PRO A 38 3.91 -8.69 -9.50
C PRO A 38 5.08 -8.12 -10.33
N GLN A 39 4.81 -7.18 -11.24
CA GLN A 39 5.83 -6.48 -12.04
C GLN A 39 6.34 -5.19 -11.38
N LEU A 40 5.79 -4.82 -10.22
CA LEU A 40 6.15 -3.59 -9.52
C LEU A 40 7.15 -3.89 -8.41
N ILE A 41 8.11 -2.99 -8.25
CA ILE A 41 8.87 -2.88 -7.01
C ILE A 41 8.05 -2.01 -6.05
N ILE A 42 7.59 -2.56 -4.93
CA ILE A 42 6.75 -1.84 -3.98
C ILE A 42 7.57 -1.42 -2.75
N TRP A 43 7.54 -0.12 -2.45
CA TRP A 43 8.24 0.51 -1.34
C TRP A 43 7.25 1.12 -0.35
N GLY A 44 7.74 1.47 0.84
CA GLY A 44 6.92 2.10 1.88
C GLY A 44 5.98 1.11 2.62
N THR A 45 6.14 -0.18 2.36
CA THR A 45 5.47 -1.25 3.10
C THR A 45 6.38 -2.47 3.22
N ASN A 46 6.00 -3.39 4.09
CA ASN A 46 6.75 -4.58 4.41
C ASN A 46 6.51 -5.78 3.45
N PRO A 47 5.28 -6.11 3.04
CA PRO A 47 5.03 -7.15 2.03
C PRO A 47 5.31 -6.67 0.59
N PHE A 48 5.25 -7.61 -0.35
CA PHE A 48 5.38 -7.49 -1.81
C PHE A 48 6.81 -7.41 -2.35
N ALA A 49 7.78 -7.90 -1.59
CA ALA A 49 9.18 -7.98 -2.02
C ALA A 49 9.79 -9.39 -1.87
N GLY A 50 9.06 -10.32 -1.25
CA GLY A 50 9.49 -11.70 -1.00
C GLY A 50 8.98 -12.72 -2.02
N VAL A 51 9.11 -14.00 -1.66
CA VAL A 51 8.55 -15.13 -2.43
C VAL A 51 7.11 -15.36 -1.95
N PRO A 52 6.09 -15.23 -2.82
CA PRO A 52 4.70 -15.48 -2.45
C PRO A 52 4.47 -16.90 -1.92
N LEU A 53 3.58 -17.04 -0.94
CA LEU A 53 3.11 -18.33 -0.45
C LEU A 53 2.18 -18.98 -1.47
N SER A 54 2.17 -20.30 -1.47
CA SER A 54 1.20 -21.10 -2.22
C SER A 54 -0.21 -20.98 -1.63
N ASP A 55 -1.24 -21.28 -2.42
CA ASP A 55 -2.62 -21.32 -1.91
C ASP A 55 -2.80 -22.33 -0.76
N GLU A 56 -2.04 -23.43 -0.77
CA GLU A 56 -2.02 -24.40 0.32
C GLU A 56 -1.47 -23.79 1.61
N ASP A 57 -0.35 -23.08 1.51
CA ASP A 57 0.26 -22.39 2.64
C ASP A 57 -0.62 -21.24 3.16
N LEU A 58 -1.35 -20.54 2.29
CA LEU A 58 -2.33 -19.52 2.69
C LEU A 58 -3.51 -20.14 3.45
N ARG A 59 -4.01 -21.31 3.00
CA ARG A 59 -5.04 -22.08 3.73
C ARG A 59 -4.52 -22.53 5.09
N PHE A 60 -3.31 -23.08 5.14
CA PHE A 60 -2.67 -23.49 6.40
C PHE A 60 -2.54 -22.30 7.37
N CYS A 61 -2.01 -21.16 6.91
CA CYS A 61 -1.91 -19.95 7.71
C CYS A 61 -3.28 -19.49 8.21
N SER A 62 -4.31 -19.55 7.36
CA SER A 62 -5.67 -19.16 7.73
C SER A 62 -6.27 -20.05 8.82
N THR A 63 -6.01 -21.36 8.77
CA THR A 63 -6.42 -22.30 9.81
C THR A 63 -5.70 -22.01 11.14
N ILE A 64 -4.38 -21.88 11.12
CA ILE A 64 -3.57 -21.66 12.33
C ILE A 64 -3.88 -20.32 13.00
N LEU A 65 -4.17 -19.30 12.21
CA LEU A 65 -4.48 -17.95 12.68
C LEU A 65 -5.98 -17.71 12.89
N GLU A 66 -6.83 -18.72 12.70
CA GLU A 66 -8.29 -18.64 12.88
C GLU A 66 -8.90 -17.44 12.14
N GLY A 67 -8.42 -17.14 10.93
CA GLY A 67 -8.84 -15.96 10.19
C GLY A 67 -8.35 -15.97 8.75
N ARG A 68 -8.99 -15.16 7.90
CA ARG A 68 -8.73 -15.19 6.46
C ARG A 68 -7.45 -14.45 6.10
N ILE A 69 -6.44 -15.19 5.66
CA ILE A 69 -5.22 -14.66 5.03
C ILE A 69 -5.46 -14.55 3.52
N LEU A 70 -5.30 -13.35 2.98
CA LEU A 70 -5.53 -13.03 1.57
C LEU A 70 -4.25 -13.12 0.73
N TYR A 71 -3.11 -12.84 1.36
CA TYR A 71 -1.80 -12.91 0.73
C TYR A 71 -0.75 -13.19 1.81
N GLY A 72 0.34 -13.81 1.39
CA GLY A 72 1.48 -14.02 2.23
C GLY A 72 2.72 -14.22 1.39
N GLU A 73 3.86 -13.88 1.97
CA GLU A 73 5.16 -14.11 1.35
C GLU A 73 6.24 -14.33 2.40
N LYS A 74 7.30 -15.02 1.99
CA LYS A 74 8.51 -15.19 2.79
C LYS A 74 9.62 -14.31 2.23
N GLY A 75 10.26 -13.52 3.10
CA GLY A 75 11.40 -12.69 2.78
C GLY A 75 12.48 -12.79 3.85
N GLY A 76 13.59 -13.46 3.54
CA GLY A 76 14.66 -13.74 4.51
C GLY A 76 14.14 -14.48 5.75
N GLN A 77 14.36 -13.89 6.94
CA GLN A 77 13.90 -14.39 8.24
C GLN A 77 12.50 -13.89 8.64
N ASN A 78 11.75 -13.35 7.68
CA ASN A 78 10.43 -12.77 7.91
C ASN A 78 9.36 -13.49 7.07
N LEU A 79 8.19 -13.66 7.67
CA LEU A 79 6.95 -14.01 6.98
C LEU A 79 6.03 -12.79 7.02
N PHE A 80 5.55 -12.34 5.89
CA PHE A 80 4.60 -11.22 5.79
C PHE A 80 3.25 -11.78 5.38
N LEU A 81 2.21 -11.48 6.15
CA LEU A 81 0.85 -11.94 5.91
C LEU A 81 -0.09 -10.73 5.83
N VAL A 82 -1.00 -10.77 4.86
CA VAL A 82 -2.04 -9.75 4.67
C VAL A 82 -3.38 -10.40 4.92
N LYS A 83 -4.14 -9.82 5.86
CA LYS A 83 -5.45 -10.34 6.30
C LYS A 83 -6.56 -9.33 6.02
N LYS A 84 -7.79 -9.82 5.97
CA LYS A 84 -8.99 -8.95 5.94
C LYS A 84 -9.54 -8.69 7.34
N ASP A 85 -9.73 -9.77 8.07
CA ASP A 85 -10.49 -9.79 9.33
C ASP A 85 -9.54 -9.96 10.52
N PHE A 86 -10.09 -10.11 11.72
CA PHE A 86 -9.28 -10.46 12.90
C PHE A 86 -8.56 -11.80 12.70
N VAL A 87 -7.41 -11.96 13.34
CA VAL A 87 -6.67 -13.23 13.40
C VAL A 87 -6.18 -13.47 14.83
N SER A 88 -6.23 -14.72 15.25
CA SER A 88 -5.59 -15.21 16.46
C SER A 88 -4.07 -15.24 16.27
N ILE A 89 -3.32 -14.79 17.29
CA ILE A 89 -1.85 -14.88 17.33
C ILE A 89 -1.37 -16.00 18.25
N ARG A 90 -2.29 -16.82 18.78
CA ARG A 90 -2.00 -17.85 19.79
C ARG A 90 -1.02 -18.92 19.28
N HIS A 91 -1.08 -19.24 17.98
CA HIS A 91 -0.28 -20.28 17.34
C HIS A 91 0.79 -19.73 16.40
N ARG A 92 1.25 -18.50 16.66
CA ARG A 92 2.27 -17.82 15.84
C ARG A 92 3.58 -18.62 15.77
N ASP A 93 3.97 -19.31 16.84
CA ASP A 93 5.20 -20.09 16.87
C ASP A 93 5.15 -21.34 15.96
N THR A 94 3.96 -21.92 15.76
CA THR A 94 3.77 -23.00 14.77
C THR A 94 4.10 -22.52 13.36
N LEU A 95 3.68 -21.29 13.02
CA LEU A 95 4.03 -20.69 11.74
C LEU A 95 5.53 -20.41 11.64
N LYS A 96 6.15 -19.87 12.71
CA LYS A 96 7.59 -19.61 12.73
C LYS A 96 8.41 -20.87 12.47
N ALA A 97 8.03 -21.97 13.13
CA ALA A 97 8.67 -23.27 12.95
C ALA A 97 8.50 -23.81 11.53
N LYS A 98 7.27 -23.84 10.98
CA LYS A 98 7.00 -24.35 9.61
C LYS A 98 7.80 -23.59 8.56
N TYR A 99 7.79 -22.27 8.60
CA TYR A 99 8.44 -21.45 7.56
C TYR A 99 9.92 -21.17 7.82
N ASN A 100 10.44 -21.61 8.97
CA ASN A 100 11.79 -21.32 9.47
C ASN A 100 12.08 -19.80 9.42
N VAL A 101 11.27 -19.03 10.15
CA VAL A 101 11.36 -17.56 10.23
C VAL A 101 11.40 -17.10 11.68
N THR A 102 12.09 -15.99 11.93
CA THR A 102 12.15 -15.36 13.27
C THR A 102 10.95 -14.45 13.52
N ASN A 103 10.49 -13.75 12.48
CA ASN A 103 9.46 -12.71 12.58
C ASN A 103 8.27 -13.02 11.68
N ILE A 104 7.07 -12.68 12.16
CA ILE A 104 5.83 -12.73 11.37
C ILE A 104 5.18 -11.36 11.43
N HIS A 105 5.01 -10.70 10.30
CA HIS A 105 4.36 -9.40 10.20
C HIS A 105 2.98 -9.61 9.63
N ILE A 106 1.95 -9.14 10.34
CA ILE A 106 0.56 -9.31 9.91
C ILE A 106 -0.04 -7.92 9.71
N THR A 107 -0.44 -7.62 8.49
CA THR A 107 -1.02 -6.32 8.12
C THR A 107 -2.46 -6.52 7.66
N ASN A 108 -3.34 -5.57 8.01
CA ASN A 108 -4.70 -5.57 7.48
C ASN A 108 -4.70 -4.97 6.06
N ILE A 109 -5.39 -5.61 5.10
CA ILE A 109 -5.54 -5.09 3.72
C ILE A 109 -6.09 -3.67 3.67
N TYR A 110 -6.98 -3.30 4.59
CA TYR A 110 -7.56 -1.96 4.65
C TYR A 110 -6.54 -0.88 5.05
N TRP A 111 -5.34 -1.26 5.52
CA TRP A 111 -4.27 -0.29 5.76
C TRP A 111 -3.80 0.39 4.48
N TYR A 112 -3.93 -0.29 3.33
CA TYR A 112 -3.50 0.22 2.02
C TYR A 112 -4.54 1.13 1.36
N ASP A 113 -5.82 0.99 1.74
CA ASP A 113 -6.91 1.72 1.12
C ASP A 113 -6.76 3.22 1.31
N HIS A 114 -7.02 3.96 0.22
CA HIS A 114 -6.97 5.42 0.15
C HIS A 114 -5.61 6.03 0.51
N ARG A 115 -4.51 5.27 0.45
CA ARG A 115 -3.17 5.83 0.60
C ARG A 115 -2.71 6.54 -0.66
N LEU A 116 -2.00 7.64 -0.48
CA LEU A 116 -1.24 8.26 -1.56
C LEU A 116 -0.04 7.38 -1.90
N VAL A 117 0.21 7.23 -3.20
CA VAL A 117 1.36 6.53 -3.74
C VAL A 117 2.06 7.40 -4.77
N ALA A 118 3.38 7.32 -4.81
CA ALA A 118 4.15 7.84 -5.94
C ALA A 118 4.44 6.67 -6.90
N LEU A 119 4.14 6.88 -8.18
CA LEU A 119 4.40 5.91 -9.23
C LEU A 119 5.60 6.38 -10.05
N TYR A 120 6.62 5.53 -10.15
CA TYR A 120 7.84 5.84 -10.86
C TYR A 120 8.05 4.90 -12.04
N ASN A 121 8.71 5.41 -13.08
CA ASN A 121 9.13 4.60 -14.20
C ASN A 121 10.46 3.88 -13.96
N ALA A 122 10.94 3.15 -14.97
CA ALA A 122 12.20 2.41 -14.92
C ALA A 122 13.45 3.29 -14.69
N ARG A 123 13.38 4.59 -15.00
CA ARG A 123 14.47 5.56 -14.78
C ARG A 123 14.44 6.19 -13.39
N GLY A 124 13.39 5.93 -12.61
CA GLY A 124 13.15 6.57 -11.32
C GLY A 124 12.48 7.94 -11.41
N ASP A 125 12.02 8.37 -12.59
CA ASP A 125 11.22 9.59 -12.70
C ASP A 125 9.79 9.33 -12.19
N ILE A 126 9.18 10.32 -11.52
CA ILE A 126 7.78 10.25 -11.11
C ILE A 126 6.90 10.37 -12.36
N GLU A 127 6.07 9.34 -12.61
CA GLU A 127 5.03 9.37 -13.64
C GLU A 127 3.79 10.12 -13.12
N THR A 128 3.35 9.81 -11.90
CA THR A 128 2.23 10.49 -11.24
C THR A 128 2.19 10.20 -9.75
N ILE A 129 1.47 11.03 -9.00
CA ILE A 129 0.94 10.65 -7.69
C ILE A 129 -0.43 10.02 -7.93
N ALA A 130 -0.77 8.98 -7.17
CA ALA A 130 -2.05 8.29 -7.26
C ALA A 130 -2.60 7.94 -5.88
N VAL A 131 -3.87 7.53 -5.83
CA VAL A 131 -4.53 7.03 -4.62
C VAL A 131 -4.92 5.58 -4.81
N ILE A 132 -4.53 4.70 -3.89
CA ILE A 132 -5.01 3.31 -3.90
C ILE A 132 -6.52 3.30 -3.64
N LYS A 133 -7.29 2.76 -4.58
CA LYS A 133 -8.74 2.58 -4.43
C LYS A 133 -9.08 1.18 -3.96
N HIS A 134 -8.33 0.18 -4.42
CA HIS A 134 -8.58 -1.22 -4.07
C HIS A 134 -7.37 -2.08 -4.39
N TRP A 135 -7.17 -3.15 -3.61
CA TRP A 135 -6.16 -4.16 -3.87
C TRP A 135 -6.83 -5.52 -4.11
N ASP A 136 -6.75 -6.00 -5.35
CA ASP A 136 -7.22 -7.33 -5.74
C ASP A 136 -6.03 -8.29 -5.67
N LEU A 137 -5.85 -8.86 -4.48
CA LEU A 137 -4.76 -9.81 -4.22
C LEU A 137 -4.93 -11.11 -5.00
N ALA A 138 -6.16 -11.53 -5.29
CA ALA A 138 -6.43 -12.76 -6.04
C ALA A 138 -6.11 -12.60 -7.54
N ALA A 139 -6.47 -11.45 -8.13
CA ALA A 139 -6.14 -11.14 -9.52
C ALA A 139 -4.74 -10.53 -9.70
N HIS A 140 -3.97 -10.40 -8.63
CA HIS A 140 -2.66 -9.75 -8.59
C HIS A 140 -2.64 -8.31 -9.15
N LYS A 141 -3.67 -7.52 -8.85
CA LYS A 141 -3.85 -6.16 -9.40
C LYS A 141 -4.13 -5.14 -8.30
N ILE A 142 -3.67 -3.92 -8.52
CA ILE A 142 -3.98 -2.74 -7.69
C ILE A 142 -4.76 -1.76 -8.55
N GLN A 143 -5.87 -1.26 -8.00
CA GLN A 143 -6.61 -0.15 -8.59
C GLN A 143 -6.14 1.16 -7.99
N VAL A 144 -5.75 2.10 -8.84
CA VAL A 144 -5.30 3.43 -8.43
C VAL A 144 -6.07 4.52 -9.17
N LEU A 145 -6.35 5.63 -8.49
CA LEU A 145 -6.87 6.87 -9.08
C LEU A 145 -5.70 7.82 -9.33
N GLY A 146 -5.46 8.25 -10.56
CA GLY A 146 -4.37 9.18 -10.89
C GLY A 146 -4.34 9.59 -12.35
N HIS A 147 -3.39 10.44 -12.73
CA HIS A 147 -3.20 10.92 -14.10
C HIS A 147 -2.17 10.07 -14.83
N LEU A 148 -2.46 8.79 -14.99
CA LEU A 148 -1.54 7.87 -15.65
C LEU A 148 -1.88 7.75 -17.13
N THR A 149 -0.91 8.04 -17.99
CA THR A 149 -1.07 7.92 -19.45
C THR A 149 -0.87 6.48 -19.92
N ASP A 150 0.05 5.73 -19.29
CA ASP A 150 0.35 4.34 -19.61
C ASP A 150 0.77 3.55 -18.36
N ILE A 151 0.03 2.49 -18.05
CA ILE A 151 0.29 1.59 -16.92
C ILE A 151 1.58 0.79 -17.05
N TYR A 152 2.05 0.55 -18.28
CA TYR A 152 3.22 -0.29 -18.53
C TYR A 152 4.55 0.45 -18.30
N ARG A 153 4.50 1.78 -18.18
CA ARG A 153 5.67 2.61 -17.84
C ARG A 153 6.01 2.54 -16.35
N VAL A 154 5.02 2.21 -15.51
CA VAL A 154 5.21 2.13 -14.07
C VAL A 154 6.01 0.88 -13.70
N ARG A 155 7.10 1.09 -12.96
CA ARG A 155 7.97 0.02 -12.44
C ARG A 155 8.04 0.00 -10.93
N THR A 156 7.88 1.15 -10.29
CA THR A 156 7.99 1.26 -8.83
C THR A 156 6.78 1.99 -8.29
N MET A 157 6.24 1.49 -7.18
CA MET A 157 5.21 2.16 -6.40
C MET A 157 5.71 2.38 -4.98
N GLU A 158 5.79 3.64 -4.55
CA GLU A 158 6.10 3.97 -3.16
C GLU A 158 4.82 4.32 -2.42
N ILE A 159 4.53 3.57 -1.36
CA ILE A 159 3.36 3.78 -0.53
C ILE A 159 3.65 4.84 0.54
N GLY A 160 2.95 5.96 0.44
CA GLY A 160 3.07 7.07 1.39
C GLY A 160 2.38 6.80 2.73
N LYS A 161 2.73 7.62 3.72
CA LYS A 161 2.11 7.57 5.06
C LYS A 161 0.70 8.17 5.10
N GLU A 162 0.39 9.08 4.19
CA GLU A 162 -0.86 9.83 4.18
C GLU A 162 -2.02 9.00 3.65
N ASN A 163 -3.09 8.91 4.45
CA ASN A 163 -4.38 8.37 4.05
C ASN A 163 -5.31 9.53 3.71
N VAL A 164 -5.87 9.51 2.50
CA VAL A 164 -6.64 10.62 1.95
C VAL A 164 -8.13 10.33 1.83
N ARG A 165 -8.62 9.27 2.50
CA ARG A 165 -10.04 8.89 2.50
C ARG A 165 -10.95 10.08 2.83
N ASP A 166 -10.65 10.74 3.95
CA ASP A 166 -11.45 11.87 4.44
C ASP A 166 -11.22 13.15 3.61
N LEU A 167 -10.10 13.23 2.88
CA LEU A 167 -9.74 14.42 2.11
C LEU A 167 -10.47 14.45 0.76
N LEU A 168 -10.63 13.27 0.13
CA LEU A 168 -11.16 13.16 -1.22
C LEU A 168 -12.62 12.69 -1.27
N LYS A 169 -13.26 12.37 -0.13
CA LYS A 169 -14.63 11.81 -0.07
C LYS A 169 -14.81 10.60 -1.03
N LEU A 170 -13.81 9.73 -1.05
CA LEU A 170 -13.65 8.57 -1.95
C LEU A 170 -14.15 7.24 -1.34
#